data_AF-A0A2D9UFD2-F1
#
_entry.id   AF-A0A2D9UFD2-F1
#
_cell.length_a   1.000
_cell.length_b   1.000
_cell.length_c   1.000
_cell.angle_alpha   90.00
_cell.angle_beta   90.00
_cell.angle_gamma   90.00
#
_symmetry.space_group_name_H-M   'P 1'
#
loop_
_entity.id
_entity.type
_entity.pdbx_description
1 polymer ?
#
loop_
_entity_poly.entity_id
_entity_poly.type
_entity_poly.pdbx_seq_one_letter_code
_entity_poly.pdbx_strand_id
1 'polypeptide(L)'
;NGCELIIVGCTDATACNYDATANTDEGCVYADANADCNGECLDSYADFGNGCELIIVGCTDENACNYDAAANTDDNSCEFVDGICDTCEDGVIVDNDLDNDGICDNDEISGCTDEEACNYNSDATDEDGSCEFVDGICDTCEDGVVVDNDIDNDGICDDSDPCPNDPENDGDGDGICDDIDPCPNDEFNLCIVGCTDDTACNYNENVITDDGSCTYALGCDYCSGEVDGTGVVIDGDEDNDGICDVYEIYGCDDISACNYNIFATENDGSCEYVEDLYPDQLFDSNGDGINDSSAVDCNGDCISDIDEDGVCDELDNCPDTYNPDQEDEYEPGGPGDACDGIGLSEDNIIEWSIYPNPASSTINIDYQSNYINDINVEIFNSIGEVVFSENFNSLNTLSLAVDVNNYADGVYQVRIIGGNNLETKLFIVH
;
A
#
# COMPACT_ATOMS: atom_id res chain seq x y z
N ASN A 1 -95.82 43.48 99.83
CA ASN A 1 -94.39 43.59 99.45
C ASN A 1 -93.64 42.54 100.23
N GLY A 2 -93.36 41.43 99.56
CA GLY A 2 -92.93 40.17 100.18
C GLY A 2 -91.45 40.18 100.57
N CYS A 3 -91.16 39.65 101.74
CA CYS A 3 -89.82 39.16 102.08
C CYS A 3 -89.67 37.77 101.44
N GLU A 4 -88.79 37.64 100.46
CA GLU A 4 -88.25 36.33 100.08
C GLU A 4 -87.23 35.90 101.14
N LEU A 5 -87.26 34.62 101.50
CA LEU A 5 -86.28 33.99 102.37
C LEU A 5 -84.92 34.00 101.67
N ILE A 6 -83.86 34.41 102.37
CA ILE A 6 -82.48 34.26 101.88
C ILE A 6 -82.09 32.79 102.07
N ILE A 7 -81.86 32.11 100.95
CA ILE A 7 -81.32 30.75 100.92
C ILE A 7 -79.91 30.87 100.37
N VAL A 8 -78.94 30.45 101.17
CA VAL A 8 -77.52 30.65 100.90
C VAL A 8 -76.93 29.35 100.32
N GLY A 9 -76.20 29.46 99.22
CA GLY A 9 -75.59 28.33 98.50
C GLY A 9 -75.02 28.78 97.15
N CYS A 10 -74.29 27.91 96.44
CA CYS A 10 -73.74 28.28 95.14
C CYS A 10 -74.85 28.43 94.08
N THR A 11 -74.86 29.58 93.40
CA THR A 11 -75.88 29.91 92.39
C THR A 11 -75.50 29.54 90.95
N ASP A 12 -74.26 29.10 90.71
CA ASP A 12 -73.76 28.69 89.40
C ASP A 12 -74.06 27.22 89.10
N ALA A 13 -74.85 26.95 88.05
CA ALA A 13 -75.24 25.61 87.64
C ALA A 13 -74.07 24.73 87.15
N THR A 14 -72.89 25.30 86.89
CA THR A 14 -71.69 24.52 86.50
C THR A 14 -70.77 24.19 87.68
N ALA A 15 -71.13 24.59 88.90
CA ALA A 15 -70.36 24.27 90.11
C ALA A 15 -70.82 22.94 90.73
N CYS A 16 -69.89 22.25 91.38
CA CYS A 16 -70.11 20.95 92.01
C CYS A 16 -71.02 21.00 93.24
N ASN A 17 -71.08 22.15 93.91
CA ASN A 17 -71.96 22.40 95.06
C ASN A 17 -73.16 23.30 94.71
N TYR A 18 -73.59 23.31 93.44
CA TYR A 18 -74.74 24.07 92.98
C TYR A 18 -76.01 23.73 93.78
N ASP A 19 -76.70 24.76 94.28
CA ASP A 19 -78.00 24.65 94.93
C ASP A 19 -79.04 25.46 94.15
N ALA A 20 -79.93 24.75 93.45
CA ALA A 20 -81.01 25.35 92.66
C ALA A 20 -82.03 26.18 93.47
N THR A 21 -81.98 26.12 94.80
CA THR A 21 -82.83 26.89 95.71
C THR A 21 -82.14 28.11 96.30
N ALA A 22 -80.82 28.24 96.15
CA ALA A 22 -80.07 29.38 96.64
C ALA A 22 -80.38 30.65 95.82
N ASN A 23 -80.57 31.76 96.51
CA ASN A 23 -80.75 33.08 95.90
C ASN A 23 -79.67 34.09 96.32
N THR A 24 -78.73 33.66 97.15
CA THR A 24 -77.59 34.44 97.60
C THR A 24 -76.35 33.54 97.58
N ASP A 25 -75.34 33.96 96.81
CA ASP A 25 -74.15 33.16 96.55
C ASP A 25 -73.22 33.07 97.77
N GLU A 26 -72.83 31.85 98.15
CA GLU A 26 -71.80 31.59 99.17
C GLU A 26 -70.86 30.49 98.68
N GLY A 27 -69.93 30.88 97.80
CA GLY A 27 -68.78 30.08 97.41
C GLY A 27 -69.11 28.86 96.54
N CYS A 28 -68.80 28.97 95.25
CA CYS A 28 -68.87 27.85 94.31
C CYS A 28 -67.56 27.06 94.26
N VAL A 29 -67.66 25.73 94.29
CA VAL A 29 -66.55 24.79 94.08
C VAL A 29 -66.71 24.21 92.69
N TYR A 30 -65.67 24.28 91.87
CA TYR A 30 -65.64 23.70 90.52
C TYR A 30 -64.76 22.46 90.52
N ALA A 31 -65.02 21.56 89.57
CA ALA A 31 -64.15 20.43 89.31
C ALA A 31 -62.78 20.92 88.83
N ASP A 32 -61.73 20.16 89.15
CA ASP A 32 -60.40 20.38 88.60
C ASP A 32 -60.39 20.11 87.08
N ALA A 33 -59.40 20.64 86.37
CA ALA A 33 -59.32 20.48 84.92
C ALA A 33 -59.29 19.00 84.52
N ASN A 34 -60.16 18.61 83.59
CA ASN A 34 -60.34 17.24 83.12
C ASN A 34 -60.80 16.23 84.18
N ALA A 35 -61.37 16.69 85.29
CA ALA A 35 -62.03 15.88 86.31
C ALA A 35 -63.53 16.20 86.39
N ASP A 36 -64.30 15.26 86.93
CA ASP A 36 -65.68 15.45 87.33
C ASP A 36 -65.76 16.08 88.75
N CYS A 37 -66.99 16.37 89.19
CA CYS A 37 -67.21 16.98 90.49
C CYS A 37 -66.93 16.09 91.71
N ASN A 38 -66.66 14.80 91.49
CA ASN A 38 -66.24 13.86 92.52
C ASN A 38 -64.71 13.70 92.56
N GLY A 39 -63.98 14.38 91.67
CA GLY A 39 -62.54 14.26 91.51
C GLY A 39 -62.12 13.05 90.68
N GLU A 40 -63.03 12.41 89.94
CA GLU A 40 -62.70 11.34 89.00
C GLU A 40 -62.34 11.95 87.64
N CYS A 41 -61.27 11.46 87.01
CA CYS A 41 -60.88 11.94 85.68
C CYS A 41 -61.95 11.63 84.63
N LEU A 42 -62.15 12.57 83.70
CA LEU A 42 -63.04 12.37 82.55
C LEU A 42 -62.51 11.25 81.65
N ASP A 43 -63.38 10.65 80.84
CA ASP A 43 -62.99 9.62 79.87
C ASP A 43 -61.81 10.10 79.01
N SER A 44 -60.82 9.21 78.83
CA SER A 44 -59.51 9.45 78.20
C SER A 44 -58.49 10.25 79.03
N TYR A 45 -58.78 10.55 80.30
CA TYR A 45 -57.82 11.16 81.23
C TYR A 45 -57.54 10.24 82.42
N ALA A 46 -56.32 10.27 82.93
CA ALA A 46 -55.90 9.53 84.13
C ALA A 46 -55.06 10.43 85.04
N ASP A 47 -55.12 10.16 86.34
CA ASP A 47 -54.30 10.87 87.34
C ASP A 47 -52.96 10.16 87.53
N PHE A 48 -51.89 10.76 87.02
CA PHE A 48 -50.50 10.30 87.18
C PHE A 48 -49.79 10.95 88.38
N GLY A 49 -50.54 11.57 89.30
CA GLY A 49 -50.03 12.20 90.51
C GLY A 49 -49.88 13.73 90.44
N ASN A 50 -50.25 14.34 89.30
CA ASN A 50 -50.24 15.79 89.07
C ASN A 50 -51.60 16.33 88.57
N GLY A 51 -52.68 15.56 88.71
CA GLY A 51 -54.00 15.88 88.18
C GLY A 51 -54.34 15.07 86.92
N CYS A 52 -55.53 15.28 86.37
CA CYS A 52 -56.05 14.51 85.24
C CYS A 52 -55.39 14.93 83.93
N GLU A 53 -54.49 14.08 83.43
CA GLU A 53 -53.75 14.25 82.17
C GLU A 53 -54.31 13.30 81.10
N LEU A 54 -54.20 13.69 79.83
CA LEU A 54 -54.69 12.91 78.69
C LEU A 54 -53.91 11.59 78.59
N ILE A 55 -54.59 10.47 78.45
CA ILE A 55 -53.97 9.16 78.19
C ILE A 55 -53.46 9.15 76.75
N ILE A 56 -52.14 9.04 76.60
CA ILE A 56 -51.47 8.82 75.31
C ILE A 56 -50.91 7.40 75.37
N VAL A 57 -51.48 6.52 74.55
CA VAL A 57 -51.08 5.13 74.46
C VAL A 57 -49.92 4.96 73.48
N GLY A 58 -48.98 4.09 73.81
CA GLY A 58 -47.83 3.73 72.97
C GLY A 58 -46.71 3.12 73.81
N CYS A 59 -45.63 2.68 73.17
CA CYS A 59 -44.52 2.09 73.90
C CYS A 59 -43.80 3.13 74.79
N THR A 60 -43.73 2.86 76.09
CA THR A 60 -43.08 3.75 77.07
C THR A 60 -41.64 3.38 77.42
N ASP A 61 -41.11 2.26 76.90
CA ASP A 61 -39.73 1.80 77.17
C ASP A 61 -38.73 2.46 76.22
N GLU A 62 -37.76 3.19 76.77
CA GLU A 62 -36.71 3.90 76.02
C GLU A 62 -35.74 2.97 75.25
N ASN A 63 -35.76 1.66 75.56
CA ASN A 63 -34.94 0.66 74.89
C ASN A 63 -35.67 -0.08 73.76
N ALA A 64 -36.96 0.18 73.56
CA ALA A 64 -37.72 -0.38 72.45
C ALA A 64 -37.50 0.43 71.17
N CYS A 65 -37.58 -0.22 70.01
CA CYS A 65 -37.40 0.43 68.73
C CYS A 65 -38.52 1.44 68.44
N ASN A 66 -39.77 1.06 68.72
CA ASN A 66 -40.95 1.90 68.53
C ASN A 66 -41.30 2.76 69.76
N TYR A 67 -40.29 3.16 70.55
CA TYR A 67 -40.48 4.06 71.71
C TYR A 67 -41.18 5.37 71.30
N ASP A 68 -42.28 5.69 71.98
CA ASP A 68 -42.99 6.96 71.82
C ASP A 68 -42.79 7.84 73.07
N ALA A 69 -41.99 8.89 72.92
CA ALA A 69 -41.72 9.86 73.98
C ALA A 69 -42.95 10.65 74.44
N ALA A 70 -44.05 10.63 73.68
CA ALA A 70 -45.32 11.24 74.06
C ALA A 70 -46.25 10.27 74.81
N ALA A 71 -46.00 8.96 74.76
CA ALA A 71 -46.81 7.97 75.44
C ALA A 71 -46.62 8.05 76.97
N ASN A 72 -47.73 8.05 77.71
CA ASN A 72 -47.75 8.01 79.16
C ASN A 72 -48.43 6.76 79.71
N THR A 73 -48.98 5.93 78.82
CA THR A 73 -49.65 4.68 79.15
C THR A 73 -49.19 3.62 78.18
N ASP A 74 -48.48 2.61 78.69
CA ASP A 74 -48.03 1.49 77.89
C ASP A 74 -49.22 0.65 77.41
N ASP A 75 -49.27 0.37 76.10
CA ASP A 75 -50.25 -0.52 75.48
C ASP A 75 -49.68 -1.91 75.16
N ASN A 76 -48.44 -2.20 75.60
CA ASN A 76 -47.65 -3.39 75.28
C ASN A 76 -47.30 -3.48 73.78
N SER A 77 -47.21 -2.36 73.07
CA SER A 77 -46.73 -2.33 71.69
C SER A 77 -45.22 -2.39 71.56
N CYS A 78 -44.43 -2.31 72.64
CA CYS A 78 -42.97 -2.24 72.58
C CYS A 78 -42.32 -3.40 71.80
N GLU A 79 -41.57 -3.07 70.75
CA GLU A 79 -40.80 -3.99 69.92
C GLU A 79 -39.30 -3.84 70.21
N PHE A 80 -38.59 -4.95 70.42
CA PHE A 80 -37.17 -4.96 70.75
C PHE A 80 -36.40 -5.74 69.68
N VAL A 81 -35.22 -5.24 69.31
CA VAL A 81 -34.26 -5.98 68.49
C VAL A 81 -33.79 -7.22 69.24
N ASP A 82 -33.72 -8.37 68.58
CA ASP A 82 -33.36 -9.64 69.24
C ASP A 82 -31.83 -9.82 69.42
N GLY A 83 -31.05 -8.93 68.79
CA GLY A 83 -29.60 -8.85 68.91
C GLY A 83 -28.84 -9.69 67.89
N ILE A 84 -29.51 -10.30 66.92
CA ILE A 84 -28.90 -11.01 65.79
C ILE A 84 -29.35 -10.29 64.52
N CYS A 85 -28.46 -9.51 63.92
CA CYS A 85 -28.65 -8.82 62.63
C CYS A 85 -29.83 -7.84 62.53
N ASP A 86 -30.68 -7.77 63.55
CA ASP A 86 -31.70 -6.76 63.75
C ASP A 86 -31.10 -5.39 64.05
N THR A 87 -31.58 -4.38 63.32
CA THR A 87 -31.31 -2.97 63.62
C THR A 87 -32.62 -2.20 63.78
N CYS A 88 -32.58 -1.10 64.55
CA CYS A 88 -33.72 -0.19 64.66
C CYS A 88 -33.48 1.04 63.79
N GLU A 89 -34.26 1.18 62.72
CA GLU A 89 -34.23 2.35 61.83
C GLU A 89 -35.61 3.02 61.82
N ASP A 90 -35.66 4.30 62.20
CA ASP A 90 -36.88 5.13 62.21
C ASP A 90 -38.10 4.50 62.93
N GLY A 91 -37.85 3.73 64.00
CA GLY A 91 -38.90 3.12 64.82
C GLY A 91 -39.44 1.80 64.29
N VAL A 92 -38.75 1.19 63.33
CA VAL A 92 -39.06 -0.13 62.75
C VAL A 92 -37.85 -1.05 62.89
N ILE A 93 -38.09 -2.31 63.25
CA ILE A 93 -37.05 -3.35 63.23
C ILE A 93 -36.78 -3.72 61.78
N VAL A 94 -35.53 -3.58 61.37
CA VAL A 94 -35.00 -4.03 60.08
C VAL A 94 -34.18 -5.28 60.33
N ASP A 95 -34.67 -6.40 59.81
CA ASP A 95 -33.99 -7.69 59.73
C ASP A 95 -32.93 -7.61 58.62
N ASN A 96 -31.65 -7.77 58.97
CA ASN A 96 -30.53 -7.80 58.03
C ASN A 96 -29.89 -9.21 57.99
N ASP A 97 -30.70 -10.26 58.14
CA ASP A 97 -30.34 -11.66 57.94
C ASP A 97 -31.42 -12.31 57.04
N LEU A 98 -31.23 -12.16 55.73
CA LEU A 98 -32.22 -12.53 54.73
C LEU A 98 -32.54 -14.04 54.73
N ASP A 99 -31.54 -14.88 55.01
CA ASP A 99 -31.63 -16.34 54.91
C ASP A 99 -31.78 -17.04 56.28
N ASN A 100 -31.67 -16.29 57.37
CA ASN A 100 -31.82 -16.70 58.77
C ASN A 100 -30.77 -17.72 59.22
N ASP A 101 -29.55 -17.68 58.66
CA ASP A 101 -28.44 -18.55 59.04
C ASP A 101 -27.65 -18.02 60.26
N GLY A 102 -27.92 -16.77 60.68
CA GLY A 102 -27.29 -16.10 61.81
C GLY A 102 -26.05 -15.28 61.45
N ILE A 103 -25.77 -15.07 60.17
CA ILE A 103 -24.75 -14.17 59.63
C ILE A 103 -25.49 -13.01 58.97
N CYS A 104 -25.08 -11.78 59.27
CA CYS A 104 -25.80 -10.63 58.74
C CYS A 104 -25.43 -10.41 57.27
N ASP A 105 -26.36 -9.92 56.46
CA ASP A 105 -26.21 -9.66 55.01
C ASP A 105 -24.91 -8.89 54.64
N ASN A 106 -24.41 -8.03 55.54
CA ASN A 106 -23.17 -7.25 55.32
C ASN A 106 -21.87 -8.02 55.62
N ASP A 107 -21.96 -9.07 56.41
CA ASP A 107 -20.87 -9.95 56.81
C ASP A 107 -20.85 -11.25 55.98
N GLU A 108 -21.83 -11.42 55.09
CA GLU A 108 -21.91 -12.56 54.19
C GLU A 108 -20.80 -12.56 53.13
N ILE A 109 -20.27 -13.74 52.86
CA ILE A 109 -19.32 -14.02 51.78
C ILE A 109 -20.02 -14.97 50.82
N SER A 110 -20.43 -14.46 49.66
CA SER A 110 -21.01 -15.27 48.58
C SER A 110 -19.98 -16.26 48.01
N GLY A 111 -20.39 -17.50 47.80
CA GLY A 111 -19.61 -18.52 47.09
C GLY A 111 -20.16 -19.93 47.29
N CYS A 112 -19.47 -20.93 46.74
CA CYS A 112 -19.90 -22.32 46.93
C CYS A 112 -19.65 -22.82 48.36
N THR A 113 -20.71 -23.25 49.02
CA THR A 113 -20.72 -23.76 50.40
C THR A 113 -20.69 -25.29 50.50
N ASP A 114 -20.81 -25.99 49.36
CA ASP A 114 -20.82 -27.45 49.31
C ASP A 114 -19.39 -28.04 49.31
N GLU A 115 -19.04 -28.82 50.35
CA GLU A 115 -17.73 -29.49 50.47
C GLU A 115 -17.45 -30.54 49.37
N GLU A 116 -18.48 -30.98 48.63
CA GLU A 116 -18.35 -31.93 47.51
C GLU A 116 -18.07 -31.24 46.17
N ALA A 117 -18.17 -29.90 46.10
CA ALA A 117 -17.88 -29.13 44.89
C ALA A 117 -16.37 -28.87 44.70
N CYS A 118 -15.94 -28.76 43.45
CA CYS A 118 -14.54 -28.50 43.11
C CYS A 118 -14.11 -27.10 43.56
N ASN A 119 -14.97 -26.10 43.42
CA ASN A 119 -14.72 -24.72 43.79
C ASN A 119 -15.26 -24.36 45.19
N TYR A 120 -15.36 -25.34 46.10
CA TYR A 120 -15.75 -25.11 47.49
C TYR A 120 -14.92 -24.01 48.15
N ASN A 121 -15.59 -23.03 48.74
CA ASN A 121 -14.99 -21.95 49.50
C ASN A 121 -15.39 -22.07 50.98
N SER A 122 -14.43 -22.45 51.83
CA SER A 122 -14.69 -22.58 53.28
C SER A 122 -14.98 -21.26 53.98
N ASP A 123 -14.68 -20.13 53.35
CA ASP A 123 -15.02 -18.80 53.86
C ASP A 123 -16.38 -18.32 53.36
N ALA A 124 -17.03 -19.03 52.42
CA ALA A 124 -18.37 -18.68 51.96
C ALA A 124 -19.40 -18.96 53.04
N THR A 125 -20.30 -18.00 53.23
CA THR A 125 -21.41 -18.06 54.18
C THR A 125 -22.75 -17.95 53.48
N ASP A 126 -22.78 -17.52 52.22
CA ASP A 126 -23.99 -17.43 51.40
C ASP A 126 -23.78 -18.16 50.08
N GLU A 127 -24.73 -19.04 49.71
CA GLU A 127 -24.65 -19.87 48.53
C GLU A 127 -25.09 -19.09 47.28
N ASP A 128 -24.14 -18.79 46.40
CA ASP A 128 -24.38 -18.00 45.19
C ASP A 128 -24.74 -18.84 43.95
N GLY A 129 -24.77 -20.17 44.09
CA GLY A 129 -25.02 -21.11 43.01
C GLY A 129 -23.83 -21.31 42.09
N SER A 130 -22.62 -20.93 42.52
CA SER A 130 -21.39 -21.13 41.76
C SER A 130 -20.82 -22.55 41.85
N CYS A 131 -21.34 -23.43 42.71
CA CYS A 131 -20.80 -24.78 42.90
C CYS A 131 -20.66 -25.58 41.60
N GLU A 132 -19.43 -25.97 41.27
CA GLU A 132 -19.07 -26.81 40.14
C GLU A 132 -18.72 -28.22 40.63
N PHE A 133 -19.31 -29.24 40.03
CA PHE A 133 -19.11 -30.64 40.41
C PHE A 133 -18.46 -31.40 39.26
N VAL A 134 -17.56 -32.32 39.60
CA VAL A 134 -17.04 -33.31 38.64
C VAL A 134 -18.12 -34.33 38.33
N ASP A 135 -18.36 -34.65 37.07
CA ASP A 135 -19.40 -35.60 36.68
C ASP A 135 -18.97 -37.08 36.81
N GLY A 136 -17.67 -37.30 37.04
CA GLY A 136 -17.05 -38.60 37.24
C GLY A 136 -16.68 -39.34 35.95
N ILE A 137 -16.79 -38.70 34.79
CA ILE A 137 -16.34 -39.17 33.49
C ILE A 137 -15.20 -38.24 33.06
N CYS A 138 -13.96 -38.65 33.33
CA CYS A 138 -12.73 -37.94 32.89
C CYS A 138 -12.53 -36.51 33.43
N ASP A 139 -13.53 -35.94 34.09
CA ASP A 139 -13.45 -34.77 34.94
C ASP A 139 -12.55 -35.01 36.15
N THR A 140 -11.64 -34.07 36.36
CA THR A 140 -10.85 -33.96 37.60
C THR A 140 -10.96 -32.57 38.18
N CYS A 141 -10.76 -32.44 39.48
CA CYS A 141 -10.72 -31.13 40.15
C CYS A 141 -9.27 -30.73 40.39
N GLU A 142 -8.79 -29.73 39.65
CA GLU A 142 -7.44 -29.18 39.81
C GLU A 142 -7.53 -27.69 40.18
N ASP A 143 -6.93 -27.31 41.31
CA ASP A 143 -6.87 -25.93 41.82
C ASP A 143 -8.24 -25.19 41.88
N GLY A 144 -9.32 -25.93 42.13
CA GLY A 144 -10.67 -25.36 42.27
C GLY A 144 -11.42 -25.17 40.96
N VAL A 145 -10.96 -25.79 39.87
CA VAL A 145 -11.60 -25.78 38.55
C VAL A 145 -11.82 -27.22 38.08
N VAL A 146 -13.00 -27.49 37.49
CA VAL A 146 -13.26 -28.76 36.81
C VAL A 146 -12.47 -28.79 35.51
N VAL A 147 -11.58 -29.76 35.38
CA VAL A 147 -10.79 -30.04 34.17
C VAL A 147 -11.34 -31.31 33.54
N ASP A 148 -12.00 -31.13 32.41
CA ASP A 148 -12.41 -32.22 31.51
C ASP A 148 -11.17 -32.76 30.77
N ASN A 149 -10.94 -34.07 30.89
CA ASN A 149 -9.84 -34.78 30.20
C ASN A 149 -10.39 -35.80 29.20
N ASP A 150 -11.52 -35.47 28.57
CA ASP A 150 -12.12 -36.17 27.44
C ASP A 150 -12.38 -35.14 26.34
N ILE A 151 -11.34 -34.88 25.52
CA ILE A 151 -11.35 -33.78 24.55
C ILE A 151 -12.45 -33.93 23.49
N ASP A 152 -12.77 -35.15 23.07
CA ASP A 152 -13.74 -35.44 22.01
C ASP A 152 -15.10 -35.92 22.52
N ASN A 153 -15.22 -36.13 23.83
CA ASN A 153 -16.45 -36.52 24.55
C ASN A 153 -16.97 -37.91 24.16
N ASP A 154 -16.08 -38.86 23.88
CA ASP A 154 -16.43 -40.24 23.55
C ASP A 154 -16.63 -41.15 24.79
N GLY A 155 -16.27 -40.64 25.97
CA GLY A 155 -16.37 -41.33 27.25
C GLY A 155 -15.11 -42.13 27.63
N ILE A 156 -14.01 -41.95 26.92
CA ILE A 156 -12.67 -42.48 27.18
C ILE A 156 -11.75 -41.30 27.50
N CYS A 157 -11.13 -41.32 28.66
CA CYS A 157 -10.26 -40.20 29.03
C CYS A 157 -9.00 -40.19 28.15
N ASP A 158 -8.52 -39.01 27.76
CA ASP A 158 -7.40 -38.79 26.84
C ASP A 158 -6.15 -39.63 27.18
N ASP A 159 -5.83 -39.77 28.47
CA ASP A 159 -4.68 -40.55 28.96
C ASP A 159 -4.79 -42.06 28.68
N SER A 160 -6.00 -42.54 28.40
CA SER A 160 -6.36 -43.92 28.12
C SER A 160 -6.91 -44.11 26.70
N ASP A 161 -7.06 -43.03 25.94
CA ASP A 161 -7.59 -43.03 24.60
C ASP A 161 -6.46 -43.11 23.55
N PRO A 162 -6.43 -44.15 22.69
CA PRO A 162 -5.56 -44.17 21.52
C PRO A 162 -5.82 -43.05 20.52
N CYS A 163 -7.05 -42.50 20.50
CA CYS A 163 -7.54 -41.49 19.59
C CYS A 163 -8.13 -40.24 20.29
N PRO A 164 -7.35 -39.50 21.11
CA PRO A 164 -7.86 -38.48 22.05
C PRO A 164 -8.55 -37.23 21.45
N ASN A 165 -8.78 -37.19 20.14
CA ASN A 165 -9.41 -36.05 19.48
C ASN A 165 -10.47 -36.50 18.47
N ASP A 166 -10.80 -37.78 18.46
CA ASP A 166 -11.66 -38.43 17.49
C ASP A 166 -12.67 -39.33 18.21
N PRO A 167 -13.93 -38.88 18.35
CA PRO A 167 -14.92 -39.61 19.13
C PRO A 167 -15.40 -40.88 18.44
N GLU A 168 -15.13 -41.02 17.14
CA GLU A 168 -15.38 -42.23 16.39
C GLU A 168 -14.27 -43.29 16.57
N ASN A 169 -13.12 -42.89 17.14
CA ASN A 169 -11.93 -43.72 17.37
C ASN A 169 -11.41 -44.39 16.07
N ASP A 170 -10.65 -45.47 16.22
CA ASP A 170 -10.29 -46.40 15.15
C ASP A 170 -11.50 -47.28 14.77
N GLY A 171 -12.37 -46.75 13.90
CA GLY A 171 -13.66 -47.31 13.56
C GLY A 171 -13.58 -48.64 12.81
N ASP A 172 -12.52 -48.85 12.04
CA ASP A 172 -12.29 -50.08 11.27
C ASP A 172 -11.22 -51.02 11.83
N GLY A 173 -10.44 -50.58 12.83
CA GLY A 173 -9.47 -51.38 13.57
C GLY A 173 -8.09 -51.48 12.92
N ASP A 174 -7.74 -50.60 11.97
CA ASP A 174 -6.42 -50.59 11.31
C ASP A 174 -5.30 -49.97 12.16
N GLY A 175 -5.67 -49.33 13.28
CA GLY A 175 -4.78 -48.68 14.23
C GLY A 175 -4.51 -47.20 13.93
N ILE A 176 -5.28 -46.59 13.02
CA ILE A 176 -5.33 -45.16 12.72
C ILE A 176 -6.70 -44.64 13.18
N CYS A 177 -6.73 -43.43 13.74
CA CYS A 177 -8.00 -42.80 14.14
C CYS A 177 -8.76 -42.34 12.90
N ASP A 178 -10.09 -42.51 12.88
CA ASP A 178 -10.98 -42.19 11.75
C ASP A 178 -10.80 -40.73 11.24
N ASP A 179 -10.49 -39.77 12.12
CA ASP A 179 -10.27 -38.37 11.77
C ASP A 179 -9.04 -38.12 10.86
N ILE A 180 -8.04 -39.00 10.97
CA ILE A 180 -6.79 -38.94 10.19
C ILE A 180 -6.61 -40.15 9.27
N ASP A 181 -7.50 -41.13 9.31
CA ASP A 181 -7.48 -42.28 8.41
C ASP A 181 -7.97 -41.84 7.01
N PRO A 182 -7.16 -42.02 5.96
CA PRO A 182 -7.61 -41.84 4.58
C PRO A 182 -8.80 -42.74 4.21
N CYS A 183 -8.98 -43.86 4.91
CA CYS A 183 -10.02 -44.84 4.63
C CYS A 183 -10.75 -45.34 5.90
N PRO A 184 -11.51 -44.49 6.64
CA PRO A 184 -12.06 -44.77 7.99
C PRO A 184 -13.06 -45.94 8.13
N ASN A 185 -13.26 -46.72 7.08
CA ASN A 185 -14.23 -47.81 7.01
C ASN A 185 -13.64 -49.05 6.29
N ASP A 186 -12.33 -49.11 6.10
CA ASP A 186 -11.61 -50.19 5.42
C ASP A 186 -10.30 -50.52 6.13
N GLU A 187 -10.34 -51.55 7.00
CA GLU A 187 -9.21 -52.10 7.78
C GLU A 187 -7.90 -52.31 6.98
N PHE A 188 -7.98 -52.40 5.64
CA PHE A 188 -6.81 -52.61 4.79
C PHE A 188 -6.28 -51.33 4.12
N ASN A 189 -6.91 -50.18 4.37
CA ASN A 189 -6.61 -48.88 3.78
C ASN A 189 -6.49 -48.95 2.24
N LEU A 190 -7.43 -49.67 1.60
CA LEU A 190 -7.44 -49.96 0.17
C LEU A 190 -8.36 -49.01 -0.62
N CYS A 191 -8.93 -48.00 0.02
CA CYS A 191 -9.70 -46.99 -0.70
C CYS A 191 -8.76 -46.21 -1.64
N ILE A 192 -9.21 -46.04 -2.88
CA ILE A 192 -8.44 -45.27 -3.88
C ILE A 192 -8.73 -43.80 -3.54
N VAL A 193 -7.76 -43.13 -2.95
CA VAL A 193 -7.79 -41.71 -2.56
C VAL A 193 -7.18 -40.81 -3.64
N GLY A 194 -7.66 -39.57 -3.71
CA GLY A 194 -7.24 -38.57 -4.68
C GLY A 194 -8.32 -37.52 -4.91
N CYS A 195 -8.18 -36.69 -5.94
CA CYS A 195 -9.20 -35.69 -6.23
C CYS A 195 -10.48 -36.30 -6.84
N THR A 196 -11.63 -36.03 -6.21
CA THR A 196 -12.96 -36.49 -6.68
C THR A 196 -13.76 -35.43 -7.43
N ASP A 197 -13.31 -34.17 -7.44
CA ASP A 197 -13.98 -33.06 -8.13
C ASP A 197 -13.72 -33.12 -9.64
N ASP A 198 -14.77 -33.27 -10.45
CA ASP A 198 -14.68 -33.39 -11.92
C ASP A 198 -14.28 -32.07 -12.62
N THR A 199 -14.17 -30.97 -11.88
CA THR A 199 -13.69 -29.67 -12.35
C THR A 199 -12.21 -29.42 -12.06
N ALA A 200 -11.55 -30.27 -11.26
CA ALA A 200 -10.13 -30.17 -10.95
C ALA A 200 -9.24 -30.76 -12.06
N CYS A 201 -8.03 -30.24 -12.20
CA CYS A 201 -7.08 -30.68 -13.22
C CYS A 201 -6.50 -32.07 -12.94
N ASN A 202 -6.39 -32.48 -11.68
CA ASN A 202 -5.94 -33.82 -11.27
C ASN A 202 -7.12 -34.73 -10.86
N TYR A 203 -8.31 -34.51 -11.41
CA TYR A 203 -9.46 -35.39 -11.22
C TYR A 203 -9.13 -36.84 -11.60
N ASN A 204 -9.58 -37.80 -10.78
CA ASN A 204 -9.45 -39.23 -11.07
C ASN A 204 -10.79 -39.96 -10.97
N GLU A 205 -11.27 -40.49 -12.10
CA GLU A 205 -12.55 -41.21 -12.17
C GLU A 205 -12.61 -42.51 -11.35
N ASN A 206 -11.45 -43.03 -10.93
CA ASN A 206 -11.35 -44.28 -10.16
C ASN A 206 -11.24 -44.06 -8.65
N VAL A 207 -11.10 -42.81 -8.21
CA VAL A 207 -11.05 -42.42 -6.81
C VAL A 207 -12.47 -42.28 -6.28
N ILE A 208 -12.70 -42.73 -5.04
CA ILE A 208 -14.02 -42.63 -4.38
C ILE A 208 -13.99 -41.79 -3.09
N THR A 209 -12.79 -41.46 -2.61
CA THR A 209 -12.57 -40.67 -1.39
C THR A 209 -11.68 -39.48 -1.73
N ASP A 210 -12.16 -38.27 -1.43
CA ASP A 210 -11.39 -37.04 -1.66
C ASP A 210 -10.32 -36.88 -0.59
N ASP A 211 -9.07 -36.71 -0.99
CA ASP A 211 -7.94 -36.42 -0.08
C ASP A 211 -7.60 -34.92 -0.02
N GLY A 212 -8.40 -34.07 -0.68
CA GLY A 212 -8.17 -32.63 -0.74
C GLY A 212 -6.99 -32.22 -1.63
N SER A 213 -6.44 -33.14 -2.43
CA SER A 213 -5.34 -32.86 -3.37
C SER A 213 -5.78 -32.14 -4.65
N CYS A 214 -7.06 -31.80 -4.80
CA CYS A 214 -7.60 -31.15 -6.00
C CYS A 214 -6.87 -29.84 -6.35
N THR A 215 -6.39 -29.78 -7.59
CA THR A 215 -5.71 -28.63 -8.18
C THR A 215 -6.61 -28.01 -9.24
N TYR A 216 -6.70 -26.68 -9.28
CA TYR A 216 -7.60 -25.97 -10.18
C TYR A 216 -6.79 -24.98 -11.01
N ALA A 217 -7.13 -24.91 -12.30
CA ALA A 217 -6.66 -23.84 -13.16
C ALA A 217 -7.37 -22.52 -12.79
N LEU A 218 -6.60 -21.44 -12.65
CA LEU A 218 -7.10 -20.10 -12.33
C LEU A 218 -6.63 -19.10 -13.40
N GLY A 219 -7.43 -18.07 -13.66
CA GLY A 219 -7.06 -17.02 -14.62
C GLY A 219 -6.91 -17.56 -16.05
N CYS A 220 -5.69 -17.49 -16.58
CA CYS A 220 -5.27 -17.93 -17.92
C CYS A 220 -5.09 -19.44 -18.01
N ASP A 221 -4.81 -20.06 -16.86
CA ASP A 221 -4.39 -21.45 -16.80
C ASP A 221 -5.48 -22.38 -17.32
N TYR A 222 -5.06 -23.58 -17.72
CA TYR A 222 -5.98 -24.62 -18.13
C TYR A 222 -5.47 -26.00 -17.75
N CYS A 223 -6.37 -26.96 -17.64
CA CYS A 223 -6.02 -28.34 -17.30
C CYS A 223 -5.50 -29.09 -18.53
N SER A 224 -4.52 -29.98 -18.33
CA SER A 224 -3.97 -30.85 -19.38
C SER A 224 -4.98 -31.87 -19.94
N GLY A 225 -6.03 -32.20 -19.19
CA GLY A 225 -7.23 -32.90 -19.66
C GLY A 225 -7.33 -34.40 -19.33
N GLU A 226 -6.41 -34.95 -18.56
CA GLU A 226 -6.43 -36.32 -18.07
C GLU A 226 -7.44 -36.49 -16.92
N VAL A 227 -8.05 -37.68 -16.83
CA VAL A 227 -9.07 -38.02 -15.82
C VAL A 227 -8.66 -39.23 -14.96
N ASP A 228 -7.37 -39.58 -15.00
CA ASP A 228 -6.76 -40.68 -14.23
C ASP A 228 -5.92 -40.17 -13.05
N GLY A 229 -6.11 -38.91 -12.67
CA GLY A 229 -5.37 -38.24 -11.60
C GLY A 229 -3.98 -37.73 -11.99
N THR A 230 -3.53 -37.94 -13.25
CA THR A 230 -2.22 -37.45 -13.70
C THR A 230 -2.24 -36.04 -14.30
N GLY A 231 -3.43 -35.47 -14.46
CA GLY A 231 -3.60 -34.15 -15.04
C GLY A 231 -2.99 -33.06 -14.16
N VAL A 232 -2.52 -32.01 -14.81
CA VAL A 232 -1.78 -30.88 -14.21
C VAL A 232 -2.36 -29.56 -14.69
N VAL A 233 -2.10 -28.51 -13.91
CA VAL A 233 -2.34 -27.13 -14.35
C VAL A 233 -1.24 -26.75 -15.34
N ILE A 234 -1.64 -26.28 -16.51
CA ILE A 234 -0.76 -25.69 -17.52
C ILE A 234 -0.88 -24.17 -17.41
N ASP A 235 0.27 -23.52 -17.23
CA ASP A 235 0.40 -22.07 -17.23
C ASP A 235 -0.05 -21.52 -18.58
N GLY A 236 -0.98 -20.56 -18.55
CA GLY A 236 -1.54 -19.93 -19.73
C GLY A 236 -1.03 -18.50 -19.99
N ASP A 237 0.02 -18.08 -19.26
CA ASP A 237 0.69 -16.78 -19.34
C ASP A 237 2.21 -17.01 -19.12
N GLU A 238 2.91 -17.44 -20.17
CA GLU A 238 4.29 -17.95 -20.07
C GLU A 238 5.28 -16.88 -19.59
N ASP A 239 5.04 -15.61 -19.91
CA ASP A 239 5.93 -14.49 -19.59
C ASP A 239 5.50 -13.69 -18.33
N ASN A 240 4.31 -13.99 -17.80
CA ASN A 240 3.71 -13.39 -16.61
C ASN A 240 3.42 -11.88 -16.74
N ASP A 241 3.09 -11.41 -17.94
CA ASP A 241 2.73 -10.01 -18.18
C ASP A 241 1.26 -9.68 -17.85
N GLY A 242 0.45 -10.71 -17.61
CA GLY A 242 -0.96 -10.64 -17.25
C GLY A 242 -1.93 -10.74 -18.43
N ILE A 243 -1.45 -11.06 -19.63
CA ILE A 243 -2.21 -11.31 -20.84
C ILE A 243 -2.01 -12.77 -21.22
N CYS A 244 -3.09 -13.55 -21.24
CA CYS A 244 -2.97 -14.97 -21.57
C CYS A 244 -2.37 -15.17 -22.98
N ASP A 245 -1.53 -16.19 -23.15
CA ASP A 245 -0.86 -16.54 -24.43
C ASP A 245 -1.84 -16.55 -25.63
N VAL A 246 -3.06 -17.05 -25.40
CA VAL A 246 -4.09 -17.15 -26.45
C VAL A 246 -4.65 -15.81 -26.92
N TYR A 247 -4.44 -14.76 -26.12
CA TYR A 247 -4.82 -13.39 -26.38
C TYR A 247 -3.64 -12.50 -26.72
N GLU A 248 -2.42 -13.04 -26.72
CA GLU A 248 -1.24 -12.29 -27.13
C GLU A 248 -1.34 -11.87 -28.60
N ILE A 249 -0.91 -10.64 -28.84
CA ILE A 249 -0.74 -10.07 -30.16
C ILE A 249 0.74 -9.80 -30.33
N TYR A 250 1.39 -10.63 -31.14
CA TYR A 250 2.79 -10.45 -31.51
C TYR A 250 2.99 -9.20 -32.38
N GLY A 251 4.01 -8.43 -32.07
CA GLY A 251 4.50 -7.32 -32.91
C GLY A 251 5.45 -6.41 -32.15
N CYS A 252 5.82 -5.28 -32.75
CA CYS A 252 6.68 -4.32 -32.06
C CYS A 252 5.89 -3.52 -31.01
N ASP A 253 6.32 -3.59 -29.75
CA ASP A 253 5.75 -2.85 -28.61
C ASP A 253 6.56 -1.59 -28.22
N ASP A 254 7.70 -1.33 -28.87
CA ASP A 254 8.49 -0.12 -28.65
C ASP A 254 7.89 1.07 -29.41
N ILE A 255 7.42 2.08 -28.67
CA ILE A 255 6.83 3.30 -29.22
C ILE A 255 7.79 4.11 -30.11
N SER A 256 9.10 3.86 -30.00
CA SER A 256 10.15 4.54 -30.76
C SER A 256 10.40 3.87 -32.12
N ALA A 257 9.85 2.68 -32.37
CA ALA A 257 10.00 1.96 -33.63
C ALA A 257 8.99 2.41 -34.69
N CYS A 258 9.40 2.34 -35.96
CA CYS A 258 8.60 2.74 -37.10
C CYS A 258 7.39 1.85 -37.37
N ASN A 259 7.48 0.58 -36.98
CA ASN A 259 6.40 -0.39 -37.07
C ASN A 259 5.75 -0.67 -35.71
N TYR A 260 5.86 0.27 -34.75
CA TYR A 260 5.18 0.18 -33.46
C TYR A 260 3.69 -0.16 -33.64
N ASN A 261 3.27 -1.24 -32.98
CA ASN A 261 1.90 -1.69 -32.95
C ASN A 261 1.34 -1.49 -31.53
N ILE A 262 0.46 -0.51 -31.36
CA ILE A 262 -0.20 -0.24 -30.06
C ILE A 262 -1.03 -1.43 -29.53
N PHE A 263 -1.38 -2.37 -30.40
CA PHE A 263 -2.09 -3.58 -29.99
C PHE A 263 -1.15 -4.75 -29.74
N ALA A 264 0.16 -4.64 -30.01
CA ALA A 264 1.11 -5.67 -29.65
C ALA A 264 1.13 -5.78 -28.12
N THR A 265 0.94 -6.99 -27.64
CA THR A 265 1.04 -7.34 -26.22
C THR A 265 2.29 -8.15 -25.96
N GLU A 266 2.93 -8.69 -27.01
CA GLU A 266 4.18 -9.44 -26.90
C GLU A 266 5.15 -9.03 -28.01
N ASN A 267 6.40 -8.75 -27.63
CA ASN A 267 7.43 -8.30 -28.57
C ASN A 267 8.06 -9.47 -29.32
N ASP A 268 7.73 -9.62 -30.59
CA ASP A 268 8.27 -10.69 -31.45
C ASP A 268 9.65 -10.38 -32.05
N GLY A 269 10.27 -9.28 -31.63
CA GLY A 269 11.55 -8.79 -32.14
C GLY A 269 11.46 -8.18 -33.54
N SER A 270 10.26 -7.88 -34.04
CA SER A 270 10.06 -7.26 -35.35
C SER A 270 10.31 -5.76 -35.38
N CYS A 271 10.63 -5.09 -34.26
CA CYS A 271 10.82 -3.64 -34.22
C CYS A 271 11.85 -3.14 -35.25
N GLU A 272 11.41 -2.24 -36.11
CA GLU A 272 12.23 -1.57 -37.12
C GLU A 272 12.45 -0.12 -36.68
N TYR A 273 13.70 0.29 -36.52
CA TYR A 273 14.07 1.64 -36.12
C TYR A 273 14.62 2.45 -37.29
N VAL A 274 14.51 3.78 -37.20
CA VAL A 274 14.95 4.68 -38.27
C VAL A 274 16.44 4.52 -38.56
N GLU A 275 17.25 4.27 -37.54
CA GLU A 275 18.70 4.09 -37.66
C GLU A 275 19.08 2.85 -38.46
N ASP A 276 18.27 1.80 -38.38
CA ASP A 276 18.48 0.56 -39.12
C ASP A 276 17.96 0.66 -40.56
N LEU A 277 16.88 1.42 -40.77
CA LEU A 277 16.27 1.62 -42.09
C LEU A 277 17.05 2.62 -42.95
N TYR A 278 17.62 3.66 -42.34
CA TYR A 278 18.30 4.76 -43.01
C TYR A 278 19.67 5.09 -42.36
N PRO A 279 20.63 4.14 -42.37
CA PRO A 279 21.92 4.33 -41.70
C PRO A 279 22.77 5.45 -42.31
N ASP A 280 22.54 5.78 -43.58
CA ASP A 280 23.23 6.87 -44.30
C ASP A 280 22.63 8.25 -44.00
N GLN A 281 21.55 8.33 -43.23
CA GLN A 281 20.86 9.58 -42.86
C GLN A 281 21.04 9.93 -41.38
N LEU A 282 22.04 9.33 -40.74
CA LEU A 282 22.36 9.57 -39.34
C LEU A 282 23.41 10.67 -39.20
N PHE A 283 23.23 11.51 -38.19
CA PHE A 283 24.17 12.56 -37.81
C PHE A 283 24.48 12.51 -36.31
N ASP A 284 25.62 13.10 -35.95
CA ASP A 284 26.07 13.24 -34.58
C ASP A 284 25.46 14.52 -33.97
N SER A 285 24.37 14.34 -33.22
CA SER A 285 23.65 15.47 -32.62
C SER A 285 24.42 16.13 -31.47
N ASN A 286 25.35 15.40 -30.86
CA ASN A 286 26.01 15.80 -29.62
C ASN A 286 27.51 16.18 -29.81
N GLY A 287 28.09 15.89 -30.97
CA GLY A 287 29.46 16.20 -31.37
C GLY A 287 30.53 15.24 -30.83
N ASP A 288 30.18 14.03 -30.38
CA ASP A 288 31.13 13.05 -29.83
C ASP A 288 31.82 12.16 -30.87
N GLY A 289 31.45 12.30 -32.15
CA GLY A 289 31.94 11.53 -33.28
C GLY A 289 31.19 10.22 -33.51
N ILE A 290 30.05 10.00 -32.85
CA ILE A 290 29.15 8.87 -33.04
C ILE A 290 27.80 9.39 -33.55
N ASN A 291 27.36 8.88 -34.70
CA ASN A 291 26.03 9.23 -35.21
C ASN A 291 24.96 8.61 -34.29
N ASP A 292 24.08 9.45 -33.72
CA ASP A 292 23.12 9.07 -32.69
C ASP A 292 21.70 9.62 -32.92
N SER A 293 21.48 10.34 -34.03
CA SER A 293 20.19 10.91 -34.41
C SER A 293 19.94 10.77 -35.91
N SER A 294 18.68 10.63 -36.31
CA SER A 294 18.27 10.56 -37.72
C SER A 294 17.80 11.92 -38.24
N ALA A 295 18.19 12.25 -39.48
CA ALA A 295 17.70 13.42 -40.23
C ALA A 295 16.35 13.17 -40.92
N VAL A 296 15.94 11.90 -41.03
CA VAL A 296 14.69 11.48 -41.66
C VAL A 296 13.72 10.84 -40.67
N ASP A 297 12.44 10.82 -41.02
CA ASP A 297 11.40 10.09 -40.31
C ASP A 297 11.30 8.61 -40.75
N CYS A 298 10.32 7.89 -40.21
CA CYS A 298 10.08 6.47 -40.53
C CYS A 298 9.68 6.16 -41.97
N ASN A 299 9.34 7.17 -42.77
CA ASN A 299 9.07 7.01 -44.20
C ASN A 299 10.31 7.37 -45.05
N GLY A 300 11.38 7.84 -44.42
CA GLY A 300 12.57 8.36 -45.10
C GLY A 300 12.40 9.80 -45.57
N ASP A 301 11.39 10.52 -45.07
CA ASP A 301 11.19 11.94 -45.38
C ASP A 301 12.03 12.79 -44.42
N CYS A 302 12.68 13.84 -44.92
CA CYS A 302 13.47 14.74 -44.09
C CYS A 302 12.63 15.38 -42.99
N ILE A 303 13.16 15.39 -41.77
CA ILE A 303 12.56 16.11 -40.63
C ILE A 303 12.58 17.61 -40.90
N SER A 304 13.66 18.09 -41.54
CA SER A 304 13.81 19.45 -42.04
C SER A 304 14.59 19.43 -43.36
N ASP A 305 14.10 20.19 -44.34
CA ASP A 305 14.70 20.45 -45.65
C ASP A 305 14.17 21.82 -46.07
N ILE A 306 14.89 22.88 -45.71
CA ILE A 306 14.40 24.26 -45.80
C ILE A 306 14.44 24.81 -47.22
N ASP A 307 15.33 24.31 -48.06
CA ASP A 307 15.51 24.76 -49.45
C ASP A 307 14.93 23.80 -50.50
N GLU A 308 14.40 22.66 -50.05
CA GLU A 308 13.70 21.62 -50.81
C GLU A 308 14.59 20.99 -51.91
N ASP A 309 15.88 20.82 -51.63
CA ASP A 309 16.82 20.22 -52.56
C ASP A 309 16.92 18.69 -52.49
N GLY A 310 16.37 18.10 -51.42
CA GLY A 310 16.33 16.66 -51.19
C GLY A 310 17.47 16.13 -50.32
N VAL A 311 18.30 16.99 -49.75
CA VAL A 311 19.24 16.70 -48.67
C VAL A 311 18.69 17.31 -47.38
N CYS A 312 18.60 16.52 -46.32
CA CYS A 312 18.06 17.03 -45.06
C CYS A 312 19.02 18.06 -44.43
N ASP A 313 18.48 19.10 -43.81
CA ASP A 313 19.25 20.26 -43.29
C ASP A 313 20.46 19.86 -42.41
N GLU A 314 20.32 18.82 -41.58
CA GLU A 314 21.40 18.34 -40.70
C GLU A 314 22.55 17.63 -41.42
N LEU A 315 22.33 17.21 -42.66
CA LEU A 315 23.30 16.59 -43.55
C LEU A 315 23.73 17.51 -44.70
N ASP A 316 23.07 18.65 -44.84
CA ASP A 316 23.29 19.60 -45.91
C ASP A 316 24.45 20.56 -45.57
N ASN A 317 25.45 20.61 -46.46
CA ASN A 317 26.57 21.54 -46.35
C ASN A 317 26.22 22.98 -46.74
N CYS A 318 25.02 23.23 -47.27
CA CYS A 318 24.42 24.54 -47.54
C CYS A 318 22.91 24.58 -47.26
N PRO A 319 22.45 24.45 -45.98
CA PRO A 319 21.05 24.23 -45.64
C PRO A 319 20.05 25.21 -46.27
N ASP A 320 20.42 26.49 -46.41
CA ASP A 320 19.51 27.53 -46.93
C ASP A 320 19.60 27.72 -48.47
N THR A 321 20.37 26.91 -49.20
CA THR A 321 20.73 27.16 -50.61
C THR A 321 20.82 25.90 -51.46
N TYR A 322 19.76 25.66 -52.25
CA TYR A 322 19.61 24.50 -53.12
C TYR A 322 20.90 24.03 -53.79
N ASN A 323 21.43 22.88 -53.37
CA ASN A 323 22.67 22.26 -53.83
C ASN A 323 22.67 20.72 -53.64
N PRO A 324 21.81 19.98 -54.37
CA PRO A 324 21.56 18.56 -54.12
C PRO A 324 22.78 17.65 -54.35
N ASP A 325 23.79 18.13 -55.07
CA ASP A 325 25.03 17.39 -55.34
C ASP A 325 26.08 17.55 -54.22
N GLN A 326 25.82 18.41 -53.21
CA GLN A 326 26.65 18.59 -52.00
C GLN A 326 28.15 18.79 -52.31
N GLU A 327 28.46 19.55 -53.37
CA GLU A 327 29.83 19.78 -53.82
C GLU A 327 30.64 20.58 -52.76
N ASP A 328 31.82 20.06 -52.42
CA ASP A 328 32.80 20.64 -51.49
C ASP A 328 34.23 20.21 -51.92
N GLU A 329 34.72 20.77 -53.02
CA GLU A 329 36.01 20.36 -53.62
C GLU A 329 37.22 20.94 -52.87
N TYR A 330 37.05 22.08 -52.20
CA TYR A 330 38.17 22.90 -51.74
C TYR A 330 38.42 22.85 -50.23
N GLU A 331 37.39 22.74 -49.39
CA GLU A 331 37.53 22.67 -47.92
C GLU A 331 36.69 21.52 -47.32
N PRO A 332 37.08 20.24 -47.51
CA PRO A 332 36.32 19.09 -47.05
C PRO A 332 35.85 19.19 -45.58
N GLY A 333 34.54 19.29 -45.38
CA GLY A 333 33.89 19.42 -44.07
C GLY A 333 33.60 20.87 -43.65
N GLY A 334 33.76 21.83 -44.57
CA GLY A 334 33.30 23.21 -44.45
C GLY A 334 31.93 23.45 -45.08
N PRO A 335 31.46 24.71 -45.16
CA PRO A 335 30.29 25.07 -45.96
C PRO A 335 30.51 24.68 -47.44
N GLY A 336 29.47 24.17 -48.10
CA GLY A 336 29.56 23.73 -49.50
C GLY A 336 29.84 24.87 -50.49
N ASP A 337 30.30 24.51 -51.69
CA ASP A 337 30.70 25.46 -52.75
C ASP A 337 29.55 26.42 -53.13
N ALA A 338 28.29 25.99 -52.96
CA ALA A 338 27.10 26.77 -53.25
C ALA A 338 26.87 27.96 -52.28
N CYS A 339 27.35 27.86 -51.04
CA CYS A 339 27.12 28.85 -49.98
C CYS A 339 28.41 29.42 -49.36
N ASP A 340 29.59 28.89 -49.71
CA ASP A 340 30.91 29.38 -49.26
C ASP A 340 31.26 30.78 -49.82
N GLY A 341 30.55 31.24 -50.86
CA GLY A 341 30.64 32.64 -51.31
C GLY A 341 31.98 33.04 -51.95
N ILE A 342 32.89 32.10 -52.22
CA ILE A 342 34.13 32.33 -52.97
C ILE A 342 33.91 32.03 -54.47
N GLY A 343 33.30 32.99 -55.15
CA GLY A 343 33.31 33.02 -56.61
C GLY A 343 34.68 33.44 -57.15
N LEU A 344 35.34 32.53 -57.87
CA LEU A 344 36.48 32.73 -58.78
C LEU A 344 37.87 32.89 -58.12
N SER A 345 38.68 31.82 -58.13
CA SER A 345 39.88 31.72 -58.99
C SER A 345 40.84 30.63 -58.50
N GLU A 346 41.03 29.52 -59.23
CA GLU A 346 42.32 28.79 -59.32
C GLU A 346 42.35 27.91 -60.57
N ASP A 347 42.93 28.44 -61.66
CA ASP A 347 43.39 27.61 -62.78
C ASP A 347 44.59 28.30 -63.46
N ASN A 348 45.77 28.17 -62.83
CA ASN A 348 47.05 28.61 -63.41
C ASN A 348 47.68 27.48 -64.24
N ILE A 349 47.00 27.03 -65.30
CA ILE A 349 47.55 26.01 -66.20
C ILE A 349 48.55 26.69 -67.16
N ILE A 350 49.85 26.39 -66.98
CA ILE A 350 50.92 26.67 -67.94
C ILE A 350 51.32 25.35 -68.59
N GLU A 351 51.17 25.25 -69.90
CA GLU A 351 51.55 24.05 -70.67
C GLU A 351 52.72 24.38 -71.60
N TRP A 352 53.80 23.62 -71.53
CA TRP A 352 54.97 23.83 -72.41
C TRP A 352 55.74 22.54 -72.72
N SER A 353 56.34 22.50 -73.90
CA SER A 353 57.07 21.33 -74.42
C SER A 353 58.39 21.72 -75.08
N ILE A 354 59.33 20.76 -75.11
CA ILE A 354 60.64 20.90 -75.74
C ILE A 354 60.93 19.68 -76.60
N TYR A 355 61.19 19.87 -77.90
CA TYR A 355 61.38 18.77 -78.85
C TYR A 355 62.16 19.20 -80.11
N PRO A 356 62.85 18.27 -80.80
CA PRO A 356 63.11 16.89 -80.40
C PRO A 356 64.19 16.82 -79.32
N ASN A 357 64.04 15.91 -78.36
CA ASN A 357 65.06 15.61 -77.37
C ASN A 357 65.41 14.11 -77.46
N PRO A 358 66.61 13.70 -77.90
CA PRO A 358 67.81 14.51 -78.18
C PRO A 358 67.72 15.39 -79.45
N ALA A 359 68.39 16.55 -79.43
CA ALA A 359 68.47 17.51 -80.53
C ALA A 359 69.84 17.44 -81.24
N SER A 360 69.86 17.47 -82.57
CA SER A 360 71.11 17.42 -83.35
C SER A 360 71.40 18.68 -84.18
N SER A 361 70.42 19.57 -84.32
CA SER A 361 70.59 20.80 -85.10
C SER A 361 69.73 21.94 -84.59
N THR A 362 68.45 21.68 -84.29
CA THR A 362 67.53 22.66 -83.72
C THR A 362 66.68 22.03 -82.63
N ILE A 363 66.34 22.82 -81.61
CA ILE A 363 65.36 22.48 -80.59
C ILE A 363 64.21 23.49 -80.62
N ASN A 364 62.97 23.00 -80.56
CA ASN A 364 61.77 23.81 -80.47
C ASN A 364 61.25 23.83 -79.03
N ILE A 365 60.83 25.01 -78.60
CA ILE A 365 60.24 25.28 -77.29
C ILE A 365 58.88 25.91 -77.56
N ASP A 366 57.81 25.18 -77.23
CA ASP A 366 56.44 25.68 -77.32
C ASP A 366 55.90 25.93 -75.91
N TYR A 367 55.34 27.11 -75.69
CA TYR A 367 54.76 27.55 -74.42
C TYR A 367 53.38 28.14 -74.67
N GLN A 368 52.41 27.77 -73.84
CA GLN A 368 51.06 28.30 -73.84
C GLN A 368 50.59 28.55 -72.40
N SER A 369 49.98 29.71 -72.19
CA SER A 369 49.38 30.13 -70.94
C SER A 369 48.06 30.85 -71.20
N ASN A 370 47.16 30.81 -70.22
CA ASN A 370 45.93 31.60 -70.23
C ASN A 370 46.17 33.09 -69.90
N TYR A 371 47.39 33.48 -69.55
CA TYR A 371 47.76 34.85 -69.20
C TYR A 371 48.78 35.44 -70.19
N ILE A 372 48.64 36.73 -70.45
CA ILE A 372 49.62 37.52 -71.22
C ILE A 372 50.69 37.99 -70.24
N ASN A 373 51.87 37.40 -70.31
CA ASN A 373 53.01 37.73 -69.44
C ASN A 373 54.27 38.03 -70.26
N ASP A 374 55.25 38.65 -69.61
CA ASP A 374 56.61 38.68 -70.14
C ASP A 374 57.26 37.31 -69.88
N ILE A 375 57.79 36.69 -70.94
CA ILE A 375 58.37 35.35 -70.94
C ILE A 375 59.88 35.46 -71.18
N ASN A 376 60.68 34.96 -70.25
CA ASN A 376 62.13 34.82 -70.41
C ASN A 376 62.50 33.35 -70.60
N VAL A 377 63.23 33.03 -71.67
CA VAL A 377 63.74 31.68 -71.96
C VAL A 377 65.26 31.69 -71.87
N GLU A 378 65.82 30.79 -71.07
CA GLU A 378 67.26 30.65 -70.84
C GLU A 378 67.70 29.20 -71.02
N ILE A 379 68.86 28.97 -71.66
CA ILE A 379 69.48 27.64 -71.77
C ILE A 379 70.84 27.66 -71.11
N PHE A 380 71.10 26.67 -70.26
CA PHE A 380 72.33 26.45 -69.51
C PHE A 380 73.04 25.20 -70.01
N ASN A 381 74.37 25.25 -70.13
CA ASN A 381 75.19 24.05 -70.30
C ASN A 381 75.36 23.28 -68.98
N SER A 382 75.98 22.11 -69.04
CA SER A 382 76.17 21.22 -67.86
C SER A 382 77.05 21.79 -66.74
N ILE A 383 77.76 22.91 -66.98
CA ILE A 383 78.54 23.63 -65.95
C ILE A 383 77.79 24.88 -65.43
N GLY A 384 76.56 25.14 -65.89
CA GLY A 384 75.69 26.23 -65.42
C GLY A 384 75.90 27.58 -66.12
N GLU A 385 76.63 27.62 -67.23
CA GLU A 385 76.80 28.83 -68.04
C GLU A 385 75.61 29.02 -68.99
N VAL A 386 75.11 30.25 -69.09
CA VAL A 386 74.02 30.62 -70.01
C VAL A 386 74.56 30.64 -71.44
N VAL A 387 74.06 29.74 -72.28
CA VAL A 387 74.42 29.65 -73.71
C VAL A 387 73.37 30.27 -74.63
N PHE A 388 72.15 30.49 -74.13
CA PHE A 388 71.06 31.20 -74.81
C PHE A 388 70.19 31.93 -73.78
N SER A 389 69.76 33.16 -74.09
CA SER A 389 68.79 33.92 -73.29
C SER A 389 68.03 34.89 -74.18
N GLU A 390 66.70 34.85 -74.12
CA GLU A 390 65.83 35.76 -74.88
C GLU A 390 64.57 36.08 -74.07
N ASN A 391 64.13 37.35 -74.17
CA ASN A 391 62.94 37.85 -73.49
C ASN A 391 61.87 38.23 -74.51
N PHE A 392 60.64 37.80 -74.25
CA PHE A 392 59.47 38.06 -75.07
C PHE A 392 58.42 38.79 -74.22
N ASN A 393 57.98 39.96 -74.67
CA ASN A 393 57.07 40.77 -73.87
C ASN A 393 55.61 40.52 -74.25
N SER A 394 54.75 40.41 -73.23
CA SER A 394 53.30 40.36 -73.38
C SER A 394 52.81 39.30 -74.36
N LEU A 395 53.21 38.04 -74.15
CA LEU A 395 52.73 36.88 -74.91
C LEU A 395 51.95 35.91 -74.00
N ASN A 396 50.96 35.25 -74.58
CA ASN A 396 50.28 34.09 -73.98
C ASN A 396 50.65 32.77 -74.68
N THR A 397 51.21 32.85 -75.90
CA THR A 397 51.76 31.70 -76.63
C THR A 397 53.12 32.06 -77.21
N LEU A 398 54.10 31.15 -77.11
CA LEU A 398 55.43 31.29 -77.67
C LEU A 398 55.81 29.98 -78.37
N SER A 399 56.36 30.07 -79.59
CA SER A 399 57.00 28.96 -80.29
C SER A 399 58.37 29.44 -80.76
N LEU A 400 59.42 28.87 -80.19
CA LEU A 400 60.81 29.31 -80.37
C LEU A 400 61.66 28.15 -80.86
N ALA A 401 62.37 28.34 -81.98
CA ALA A 401 63.35 27.40 -82.51
C ALA A 401 64.77 27.91 -82.24
N VAL A 402 65.55 27.16 -81.46
CA VAL A 402 66.93 27.49 -81.12
C VAL A 402 67.88 26.57 -81.90
N ASP A 403 68.85 27.17 -82.60
CA ASP A 403 69.92 26.45 -83.30
C ASP A 403 70.99 25.97 -82.31
N VAL A 404 71.18 24.64 -82.25
CA VAL A 404 72.13 23.96 -81.37
C VAL A 404 73.28 23.31 -82.14
N ASN A 405 73.45 23.57 -83.45
CA ASN A 405 74.53 22.98 -84.27
C ASN A 405 75.95 23.27 -83.73
N ASN A 406 76.12 24.39 -83.03
CA ASN A 406 77.41 24.80 -82.46
C ASN A 406 77.55 24.44 -80.98
N TYR A 407 76.59 23.71 -80.40
CA TYR A 407 76.63 23.30 -79.01
C TYR A 407 77.44 22.01 -78.91
N ALA A 408 78.26 21.88 -77.87
CA ALA A 408 79.00 20.64 -77.63
C ALA A 408 78.04 19.53 -77.17
N ASP A 409 78.29 18.29 -77.59
CA ASP A 409 77.52 17.12 -77.16
C ASP A 409 77.44 17.05 -75.63
N GLY A 410 76.22 16.93 -75.10
CA GLY A 410 76.01 16.98 -73.65
C GLY A 410 74.57 17.26 -73.24
N VAL A 411 74.37 17.35 -71.92
CA VAL A 411 73.07 17.67 -71.31
C VAL A 411 72.99 19.18 -71.06
N TYR A 412 71.87 19.77 -71.47
CA TYR A 412 71.53 21.18 -71.30
C TYR A 412 70.23 21.32 -70.53
N GLN A 413 70.07 22.45 -69.85
CA GLN A 413 68.87 22.80 -69.09
C GLN A 413 68.20 24.01 -69.73
N VAL A 414 66.91 23.92 -70.03
CA VAL A 414 66.09 25.05 -70.46
C VAL A 414 65.22 25.51 -69.30
N ARG A 415 65.20 26.82 -69.05
CA ARG A 415 64.40 27.48 -68.02
C ARG A 415 63.48 28.50 -68.68
N ILE A 416 62.20 28.46 -68.33
CA ILE A 416 61.18 29.43 -68.79
C ILE A 416 60.62 30.13 -67.57
N ILE A 417 60.61 31.46 -67.59
CA ILE A 417 60.05 32.32 -66.54
C ILE A 417 58.92 33.12 -67.18
N GLY A 418 57.69 32.92 -66.72
CA GLY A 418 56.51 33.65 -67.20
C GLY A 418 55.70 34.19 -66.02
N GLY A 419 55.68 35.52 -65.85
CA GLY A 419 55.06 36.15 -64.68
C GLY A 419 55.76 35.71 -63.38
N ASN A 420 55.02 35.10 -62.45
CA ASN A 420 55.55 34.55 -61.20
C ASN A 420 55.96 33.07 -61.29
N ASN A 421 55.76 32.43 -62.45
CA ASN A 421 55.99 30.99 -62.63
C ASN A 421 57.38 30.73 -63.24
N LEU A 422 58.09 29.73 -62.71
CA LEU A 422 59.41 29.31 -63.17
C LEU A 422 59.40 27.80 -63.40
N GLU A 423 59.62 27.42 -64.65
CA GLU A 423 59.63 26.02 -65.09
C GLU A 423 60.95 25.65 -65.73
N THR A 424 61.36 24.37 -65.63
CA THR A 424 62.67 23.92 -66.10
C THR A 424 62.65 22.49 -66.62
N LYS A 425 63.24 22.24 -67.79
CA LYS A 425 63.42 20.89 -68.38
C LYS A 425 64.85 20.65 -68.85
N LEU A 426 65.24 19.39 -68.96
CA LEU A 426 66.53 18.97 -69.49
C LEU A 426 66.38 18.46 -70.93
N PHE A 427 67.38 18.74 -71.77
CA PHE A 427 67.50 18.13 -73.09
C PHE A 427 68.95 17.77 -73.41
N ILE A 428 69.12 16.86 -74.37
CA ILE A 428 70.42 16.33 -74.78
C ILE A 428 70.74 16.86 -76.18
N VAL A 429 71.95 17.38 -76.38
CA VAL A 429 72.50 17.68 -77.71
C VAL A 429 73.44 16.54 -78.11
N HIS A 430 73.25 16.01 -79.33
CA HIS A 430 74.07 14.95 -79.92
C HIS A 430 74.59 15.28 -81.31
#